data_AF-A0A4Q2ZAW9-F1
#
_entry.id   AF-A0A4Q2ZAW9-F1
#
_cell.length_a   1.000
_cell.length_b   1.000
_cell.length_c   1.000
_cell.angle_alpha   90.00
_cell.angle_beta   90.00
_cell.angle_gamma   90.00
#
_symmetry.space_group_name_H-M   'P 1'
#
loop_
_entity.id
_entity.type
_entity.pdbx_description
1 polymer ?
#
loop_
_entity_poly.entity_id
_entity_poly.type
_entity_poly.pdbx_seq_one_letter_code
_entity_poly.pdbx_strand_id
1 'polypeptide(L)' 'AESARSWLAAPAVAFHGECPLDFADTEVGAREVEALLGRIEHGVFS' A
#
# COMPACT_ATOMS: atom_id res chain seq x y z
N ALA A 1 8.34 10.78 -7.38
CA ALA A 1 8.89 10.18 -6.14
C ALA A 1 8.18 10.67 -4.88
N GLU A 2 7.85 11.96 -4.77
CA GLU A 2 7.14 12.52 -3.61
C GLU A 2 5.73 11.94 -3.42
N SER A 3 4.98 11.76 -4.52
CA SER A 3 3.64 11.13 -4.48
C SER A 3 3.68 9.68 -3.98
N ALA A 4 4.69 8.90 -4.40
CA ALA A 4 4.86 7.52 -3.96
C ALA A 4 5.20 7.45 -2.46
N ARG A 5 6.12 8.30 -1.99
CA ARG A 5 6.43 8.39 -0.55
C ARG A 5 5.23 8.82 0.27
N SER A 6 4.45 9.79 -0.22
CA SER A 6 3.25 10.27 0.46
C SER A 6 2.18 9.18 0.53
N TRP A 7 2.02 8.38 -0.53
CA TRP A 7 1.11 7.23 -0.53
C TRP A 7 1.54 6.15 0.47
N LEU A 8 2.84 5.80 0.48
CA LEU A 8 3.38 4.81 1.42
C LEU A 8 3.21 5.21 2.89
N ALA A 9 3.23 6.51 3.18
CA ALA A 9 3.10 7.03 4.54
C ALA A 9 1.65 7.40 4.94
N ALA A 10 0.69 7.32 4.01
CA ALA A 10 -0.70 7.66 4.28
C ALA A 10 -1.48 6.42 4.76
N PRO A 11 -2.39 6.56 5.75
CA PRO A 11 -3.33 5.49 6.11
C PRO A 11 -4.09 4.95 4.90
N ALA A 12 -4.12 3.63 4.74
CA ALA A 12 -4.84 2.97 3.67
C ALA A 12 -6.02 2.16 4.22
N VAL A 13 -7.21 2.35 3.64
CA VAL A 13 -8.42 1.57 3.99
C VAL A 13 -8.20 0.07 3.77
N ALA A 14 -7.44 -0.27 2.72
CA ALA A 14 -7.05 -1.65 2.40
C ALA A 14 -6.24 -2.33 3.51
N PHE A 15 -5.57 -1.55 4.36
CA PHE A 15 -4.75 -2.04 5.49
C PHE A 15 -5.35 -1.63 6.83
N HIS A 16 -6.68 -1.56 6.91
CA HIS A 16 -7.42 -1.25 8.14
C HIS A 16 -7.04 0.09 8.79
N GLY A 17 -6.56 1.06 7.99
CA GLY A 17 -6.13 2.37 8.46
C GLY A 17 -4.64 2.45 8.85
N GLU A 18 -3.89 1.34 8.73
CA GLU A 18 -2.43 1.36 8.82
C GLU A 18 -1.83 1.92 7.52
N CYS A 19 -0.65 2.53 7.60
CA CYS A 19 0.04 2.99 6.39
C CYS A 19 0.74 1.82 5.70
N PRO A 20 0.85 1.83 4.35
CA PRO A 20 1.51 0.75 3.61
C PRO A 20 2.94 0.46 4.07
N LEU A 21 3.67 1.48 4.54
CA LEU A 21 5.05 1.31 5.02
C LEU A 21 5.12 0.46 6.29
N ASP A 22 4.22 0.72 7.25
CA ASP A 22 4.17 -0.02 8.53
C ASP A 22 3.65 -1.45 8.29
N PHE A 23 2.64 -1.59 7.42
CA PHE A 23 2.07 -2.90 7.09
C PHE A 23 3.10 -3.82 6.41
N ALA A 24 4.06 -3.25 5.69
CA ALA A 24 5.13 -3.97 5.01
C ALA A 24 6.27 -4.47 5.94
N ASP A 25 6.17 -4.31 7.26
CA ASP A 25 7.19 -4.79 8.23
C ASP A 25 7.27 -6.33 8.32
N THR A 26 6.33 -7.02 7.68
CA THR A 26 6.38 -8.49 7.48
C THR A 26 6.45 -8.83 6.00
N GLU A 27 7.07 -9.96 5.65
CA GLU A 27 7.10 -10.42 4.25
C GLU A 27 5.69 -10.57 3.66
N VAL A 28 4.75 -11.06 4.46
CA VAL A 28 3.34 -11.17 4.04
C VAL A 28 2.76 -9.79 3.76
N GLY A 29 2.93 -8.84 4.67
CA GLY A 29 2.42 -7.49 4.48
C GLY A 29 3.05 -6.76 3.29
N ALA A 30 4.33 -6.95 3.04
CA ALA A 30 5.01 -6.40 1.86
C ALA A 30 4.39 -6.91 0.55
N ARG A 31 4.07 -8.22 0.48
CA ARG A 31 3.40 -8.82 -0.69
C ARG A 31 1.99 -8.26 -0.91
N GLU A 32 1.25 -8.00 0.16
CA GLU A 32 -0.07 -7.37 0.06
C GLU A 32 0.02 -5.91 -0.42
N VAL A 33 1.04 -5.17 0.03
CA VAL A 33 1.32 -3.81 -0.46
C VAL A 33 1.69 -3.81 -1.95
N GLU A 34 2.54 -4.73 -2.39
CA GLU A 34 2.88 -4.91 -3.80
C GLU A 34 1.66 -5.29 -4.65
N ALA A 35 0.82 -6.21 -4.16
CA ALA A 35 -0.40 -6.60 -4.83
C ALA A 35 -1.38 -5.42 -4.98
N LEU A 36 -1.52 -4.58 -3.95
CA LEU A 36 -2.32 -3.37 -4.04
C LEU A 36 -1.75 -2.36 -5.03
N LEU A 37 -0.43 -2.15 -5.05
CA LEU A 37 0.23 -1.29 -6.04
C LEU A 37 -0.05 -1.77 -7.47
N GLY A 38 0.02 -3.07 -7.73
CA GLY A 38 -0.33 -3.66 -9.02
C GLY A 38 -1.79 -3.38 -9.40
N ARG A 39 -2.74 -3.49 -8.45
CA ARG A 39 -4.15 -3.15 -8.73
C ARG A 39 -4.34 -1.67 -9.07
N ILE A 40 -3.64 -0.77 -8.39
CA ILE A 40 -3.68 0.68 -8.67
C ILE A 40 -3.11 0.97 -10.07
N GLU A 41 -2.02 0.33 -10.46
CA GLU A 41 -1.45 0.44 -11.82
C GLU A 41 -2.45 0.04 -12.91
N HIS A 42 -3.24 -1.01 -12.64
CA HIS A 42 -4.32 -1.46 -13.53
C HIS A 42 -5.64 -0.67 -13.40
N GLY A 43 -5.70 0.34 -12.52
CA GLY A 43 -6.88 1.18 -12.32
C GLY A 43 -8.04 0.51 -11.57
N VAL A 44 -7.77 -0.54 -10.80
CA VAL A 44 -8.75 -1.27 -10.00
C VAL A 44 -8.72 -0.76 -8.56
N PHE A 45 -9.84 -0.21 -8.07
CA PHE A 45 -10.00 0.28 -6.70
C PHE A 45 -11.04 -0.60 -5.98
N SER A 46 -10.71 -1.10 -4.79
CA SER A 46 -11.60 -1.88 -3.91
C SER A 46 -11.84 -1.15 -2.59
#